data_AF-A0A349IKH4-F1
#
_entry.id   AF-A0A349IKH4-F1
#
_cell.length_a   1.000
_cell.length_b   1.000
_cell.length_c   1.000
_cell.angle_alpha   90.00
_cell.angle_beta   90.00
_cell.angle_gamma   90.00
#
_symmetry.space_group_name_H-M   'P 1'
#
loop_
_entity.id
_entity.type
_entity.pdbx_description
1 polymer ?
#
loop_
_entity_poly.entity_id
_entity_poly.type
_entity_poly.pdbx_seq_one_letter_code
_entity_poly.pdbx_strand_id
1 'polypeptide(L)'
;ENTLLPNTQKIVTGLSSGIWSAITMLKNLVIGLIVMVYLLNMKRTLLGQTRKLVYAFFPSGWANEILAEARLVDKMFGGFITGKLLDSAIIGILCYIVLYFMKMPYTLLISIIVGIT
;
A
#
# COMPACT_ATOMS: atom_id res chain seq x y z
N GLU A 1 26.26 9.05 -43.12
CA GLU A 1 24.99 8.29 -43.18
C GLU A 1 24.87 7.12 -42.17
N ASN A 2 25.78 6.95 -41.19
CA ASN A 2 25.76 5.82 -40.24
C ASN A 2 25.34 6.15 -38.78
N THR A 3 24.71 7.29 -38.51
CA THR A 3 24.37 7.73 -37.13
C THR A 3 22.91 7.53 -36.74
N LEU A 4 22.02 7.20 -37.69
CA LEU A 4 20.58 7.03 -37.42
C LEU A 4 20.22 5.63 -36.91
N LEU A 5 20.88 4.58 -37.42
CA LEU A 5 20.69 3.19 -37.01
C LEU A 5 20.93 2.92 -35.51
N PRO A 6 21.99 3.46 -34.86
CA PRO A 6 22.21 3.21 -33.43
C PRO A 6 21.21 3.93 -32.52
N ASN A 7 20.68 5.09 -32.93
CA ASN A 7 19.68 5.82 -32.14
C ASN A 7 18.28 5.21 -32.27
N THR A 8 17.88 4.74 -33.45
CA THR A 8 16.63 3.98 -33.60
C THR A 8 16.70 2.63 -32.87
N GLN A 9 17.84 1.95 -32.88
CA GLN A 9 18.03 0.74 -32.05
C GLN A 9 17.90 1.05 -30.55
N LYS A 10 18.41 2.17 -30.04
CA LYS A 10 18.25 2.57 -28.63
C LYS A 10 16.81 2.91 -28.27
N ILE A 11 16.05 3.56 -29.16
CA ILE A 11 14.64 3.89 -28.92
C ILE A 11 13.77 2.63 -28.96
N VAL A 12 13.98 1.75 -29.94
CA VAL A 12 13.23 0.49 -30.06
C VAL A 12 13.54 -0.45 -28.90
N THR A 13 14.81 -0.57 -28.50
CA THR A 13 15.18 -1.39 -27.33
C THR A 13 14.72 -0.75 -26.02
N GLY A 14 14.77 0.58 -25.89
CA GLY A 14 14.22 1.31 -24.74
C GLY A 14 12.71 1.12 -24.58
N LEU A 15 11.93 1.30 -25.64
CA LEU A 15 10.49 1.08 -25.63
C LEU A 15 10.13 -0.40 -25.38
N SER A 16 10.81 -1.33 -26.04
CA SER A 16 10.61 -2.77 -25.82
C SER A 16 10.93 -3.19 -24.39
N SER A 17 12.01 -2.66 -23.80
CA SER A 17 12.37 -2.90 -22.41
C SER A 17 11.39 -2.30 -21.41
N GLY A 18 10.84 -1.10 -21.71
CA GLY A 18 9.83 -0.45 -20.88
C GLY A 18 8.50 -1.22 -20.86
N ILE A 19 8.07 -1.71 -22.03
CA ILE A 19 6.88 -2.57 -22.15
C ILE A 19 7.10 -3.88 -21.39
N TRP A 20 8.28 -4.49 -21.53
CA TRP A 20 8.62 -5.72 -20.81
C TRP A 20 8.64 -5.52 -19.29
N SER A 21 9.15 -4.38 -18.83
CA SER A 21 9.14 -3.99 -17.43
C SER A 21 7.73 -3.79 -16.90
N ALA A 22 6.87 -3.07 -17.64
CA ALA A 22 5.47 -2.86 -17.26
C ALA A 22 4.69 -4.18 -17.15
N ILE A 23 4.89 -5.11 -18.10
CA ILE A 23 4.29 -6.46 -18.05
C ILE A 23 4.80 -7.22 -16.83
N THR A 24 6.09 -7.13 -16.54
CA THR A 24 6.69 -7.79 -15.37
C THR A 24 6.15 -7.21 -14.07
N MET A 25 5.97 -5.90 -13.98
CA MET A 25 5.38 -5.22 -12.82
C MET A 25 3.92 -5.68 -12.61
N LEU A 26 3.13 -5.72 -13.68
CA LEU A 26 1.75 -6.20 -13.61
C LEU A 26 1.67 -7.66 -13.16
N LYS A 27 2.51 -8.53 -13.73
CA LYS A 27 2.62 -9.93 -13.33
C LYS A 27 3.00 -10.06 -11.85
N ASN A 28 4.00 -9.30 -11.41
CA ASN A 28 4.47 -9.33 -10.02
C ASN A 28 3.39 -8.82 -9.05
N LEU A 29 2.58 -7.84 -9.45
CA LEU A 29 1.45 -7.36 -8.66
C LEU A 29 0.39 -8.45 -8.50
N VAL A 30 0.05 -9.16 -9.58
CA VAL A 30 -0.92 -10.27 -9.53
C VAL A 30 -0.40 -11.41 -8.66
N ILE A 31 0.85 -11.83 -8.84
CA ILE A 31 1.48 -12.87 -8.01
C ILE A 31 1.52 -12.42 -6.55
N GLY A 32 1.91 -11.17 -6.29
CA GLY A 32 1.93 -10.58 -4.96
C GLY A 32 0.55 -10.59 -4.29
N LEU A 33 -0.52 -10.30 -5.04
CA LEU A 33 -1.89 -10.37 -4.54
C LEU A 33 -2.29 -11.79 -4.18
N ILE A 34 -1.97 -12.79 -5.02
CA ILE A 34 -2.23 -14.21 -4.73
C ILE A 34 -1.50 -14.64 -3.45
N VAL A 35 -0.22 -14.26 -3.31
CA VAL A 35 0.59 -14.57 -2.13
C VAL A 35 0.02 -13.88 -0.89
N MET A 36 -0.39 -12.61 -0.99
CA MET A 36 -1.02 -11.87 0.12
C MET A 36 -2.29 -12.58 0.60
N VAL A 37 -3.16 -13.02 -0.30
CA VAL A 37 -4.38 -13.75 0.04
C VAL A 37 -4.04 -15.07 0.73
N TYR A 38 -3.05 -15.81 0.24
CA TYR A 38 -2.62 -17.06 0.86
C TYR A 38 -2.06 -16.86 2.28
N LEU A 39 -1.21 -15.84 2.48
CA LEU A 39 -0.70 -15.46 3.79
C LEU A 39 -1.82 -15.02 4.75
N LEU A 40 -2.79 -14.27 4.25
CA LEU A 40 -3.95 -13.83 5.03
C LEU A 40 -4.82 -15.03 5.45
N ASN A 41 -4.97 -16.02 4.59
CA ASN A 41 -5.67 -17.27 4.91
C ASN A 41 -4.95 -18.01 6.05
N MET A 42 -3.61 -18.07 5.99
CA MET A 42 -2.79 -18.75 7.00
C MET A 42 -2.43 -17.89 8.22
N LYS A 43 -3.01 -16.69 8.37
CA LYS A 43 -2.69 -15.73 9.45
C LYS A 43 -2.78 -16.30 10.86
N ARG A 44 -3.73 -17.22 11.09
CA ARG A 44 -3.93 -17.85 12.41
C ARG A 44 -2.74 -18.74 12.80
N THR A 45 -2.23 -19.51 11.83
CA THR A 45 -1.06 -20.37 12.02
C THR A 45 0.19 -19.53 12.24
N LEU A 46 0.36 -18.45 11.47
CA LEU A 46 1.48 -17.51 11.64
C LEU A 46 1.47 -16.88 13.03
N LEU A 47 0.32 -16.34 13.49
CA LEU A 47 0.19 -15.81 14.85
C LEU A 47 0.49 -16.85 15.93
N GLY A 48 0.07 -18.11 15.73
CA GLY A 48 0.37 -19.22 16.63
C GLY A 48 1.87 -19.54 16.68
N GLN A 49 2.54 -19.56 15.53
CA GLN A 49 3.98 -19.78 15.43
C GLN A 49 4.77 -18.62 16.04
N THR A 50 4.39 -17.37 15.78
CA THR A 50 4.99 -16.18 16.39
C THR A 50 4.89 -16.22 17.90
N ARG A 51 3.73 -16.58 18.47
CA ARG A 51 3.58 -16.73 19.93
C ARG A 51 4.54 -17.78 20.49
N LYS A 52 4.57 -18.98 19.88
CA LYS A 52 5.51 -20.04 20.30
C LYS A 52 6.96 -19.57 20.23
N LEU A 53 7.32 -18.82 19.19
CA LEU A 53 8.65 -18.27 19.01
C LEU A 53 8.98 -17.25 20.12
N VAL A 54 8.06 -16.34 20.44
CA VAL A 54 8.24 -15.39 21.55
C VAL A 54 8.44 -16.11 22.89
N TYR A 55 7.66 -17.15 23.19
CA TYR A 55 7.85 -17.95 24.41
C TYR A 55 9.11 -18.82 24.41
N ALA A 56 9.66 -19.15 23.23
CA ALA A 56 10.91 -19.90 23.11
C ALA A 56 12.15 -19.02 23.32
N PHE A 57 12.09 -17.75 22.88
CA PHE A 57 13.20 -16.81 23.00
C PHE A 57 13.20 -16.00 24.30
N PHE A 58 12.03 -15.78 24.92
CA PHE A 58 11.91 -14.97 26.13
C PHE A 58 11.29 -15.75 27.29
N PRO A 59 11.72 -15.49 28.54
CA PRO A 59 11.06 -16.03 29.72
C PRO A 59 9.60 -15.57 29.80
N SER A 60 8.74 -16.41 30.40
CA SER A 60 7.28 -16.27 30.41
C SER A 60 6.76 -14.89 30.85
N GLY A 61 7.45 -14.22 31.77
CA GLY A 61 7.12 -12.85 32.20
C GLY A 61 7.24 -11.82 31.08
N TRP A 62 8.39 -11.79 30.40
CA TRP A 62 8.64 -10.87 29.29
C TRP A 62 7.83 -11.22 28.05
N ALA A 63 7.64 -12.52 27.79
CA ALA A 63 6.84 -12.99 26.66
C ALA A 63 5.37 -12.52 26.74
N ASN A 64 4.78 -12.53 27.94
CA ASN A 64 3.42 -12.03 28.15
C ASN A 64 3.31 -10.52 27.95
N GLU A 65 4.30 -9.76 28.41
CA GLU A 65 4.34 -8.31 28.25
C GLU A 65 4.43 -7.91 26.78
N ILE A 66 5.36 -8.53 26.03
CA ILE A 66 5.51 -8.32 24.58
C ILE A 66 4.19 -8.62 23.84
N LEU A 67 3.50 -9.69 24.23
CA LEU A 67 2.24 -10.08 23.61
C LEU A 67 1.05 -9.18 24.01
N ALA A 68 1.13 -8.52 25.16
CA ALA A 68 0.18 -7.50 25.59
C ALA A 68 0.39 -6.21 24.79
N GLU A 69 1.63 -5.75 24.69
CA GLU A 69 2.02 -4.59 23.89
C GLU A 69 1.66 -4.77 22.41
N ALA A 70 1.97 -5.93 21.82
CA ALA A 70 1.61 -6.22 20.43
C ALA A 70 0.09 -6.14 20.17
N ARG A 71 -0.74 -6.53 21.16
CA ARG A 71 -2.21 -6.39 21.07
C ARG A 71 -2.67 -4.94 21.21
N LEU A 72 -2.00 -4.15 22.05
CA LEU A 72 -2.28 -2.73 22.16
C LEU A 72 -1.95 -2.02 20.85
N VAL A 73 -0.79 -2.34 20.27
CA VAL A 73 -0.34 -1.84 18.98
C VAL A 73 -1.35 -2.19 17.88
N ASP A 74 -1.80 -3.45 17.78
CA ASP A 74 -2.84 -3.86 16.81
C ASP A 74 -4.14 -3.04 16.94
N LYS A 75 -4.61 -2.82 18.17
CA LYS A 75 -5.80 -1.99 18.44
C LYS A 75 -5.60 -0.53 18.04
N MET A 76 -4.43 0.04 18.37
CA MET A 76 -4.10 1.42 18.03
C MET A 76 -3.94 1.63 16.53
N PHE A 77 -3.29 0.69 15.83
CA PHE A 77 -3.16 0.73 14.37
C PHE A 77 -4.53 0.63 13.69
N GLY A 78 -5.40 -0.27 14.14
CA GLY A 78 -6.77 -0.37 13.62
C GLY A 78 -7.53 0.95 13.74
N GLY A 79 -7.50 1.56 14.93
CA GLY A 79 -8.12 2.87 15.16
C GLY A 79 -7.47 4.02 14.38
N PHE A 80 -6.14 4.01 14.24
CA PHE A 80 -5.39 5.01 13.48
C PHE A 80 -5.69 4.96 11.98
N ILE A 81 -5.73 3.77 11.38
CA ILE A 81 -6.05 3.59 9.97
C ILE A 81 -7.48 4.07 9.71
N THR A 82 -8.46 3.62 10.50
CA THR A 82 -9.85 4.07 10.36
C THR A 82 -9.97 5.58 10.58
N GLY A 83 -9.27 6.14 11.56
CA GLY A 83 -9.25 7.57 11.84
C GLY A 83 -8.68 8.39 10.69
N LYS A 84 -7.54 7.98 10.12
CA LYS A 84 -6.91 8.65 8.97
C LYS A 84 -7.78 8.59 7.72
N LEU A 85 -8.42 7.45 7.48
CA LEU A 85 -9.30 7.24 6.33
C LEU A 85 -10.59 8.05 6.46
N LEU A 86 -11.10 8.22 7.68
CA LEU A 86 -12.23 9.10 7.98
C LEU A 86 -11.84 10.58 7.82
N ASP A 87 -10.69 10.97 8.35
CA ASP A 87 -10.16 12.34 8.27
C ASP A 87 -9.97 12.79 6.81
N SER A 88 -9.29 11.99 5.99
CA SER A 88 -9.06 12.31 4.57
C SER A 88 -10.36 12.32 3.76
N ALA A 89 -11.33 11.46 4.10
CA ALA A 89 -12.66 11.47 3.48
C ALA A 89 -13.45 12.76 3.80
N ILE A 90 -13.44 13.19 5.07
CA ILE A 90 -14.10 14.44 5.49
C ILE A 90 -13.48 15.64 4.78
N ILE A 91 -12.15 15.71 4.77
CA ILE A 91 -11.40 16.80 4.11
C ILE A 91 -11.64 16.81 2.60
N GLY A 92 -11.68 15.63 1.95
CA GLY A 92 -12.00 15.50 0.52
C GLY A 92 -13.39 16.03 0.16
N ILE A 93 -14.41 15.71 0.96
CA ILE A 93 -15.80 16.19 0.77
C ILE A 93 -15.89 17.69 1.04
N LEU A 94 -15.24 18.19 2.10
CA LEU A 94 -15.23 19.61 2.43
C LEU A 94 -14.56 20.43 1.32
N CYS A 95 -13.43 19.93 0.79
CA CYS A 95 -12.73 20.52 -0.35
C CYS A 95 -13.64 20.58 -1.61
N TYR A 96 -14.39 19.51 -1.89
CA TYR A 96 -15.36 19.49 -2.99
C TYR A 96 -16.42 20.59 -2.85
N ILE A 97 -17.02 20.72 -1.65
CA ILE A 97 -18.07 21.71 -1.39
C ILE A 97 -17.55 23.13 -1.61
N VAL A 98 -16.38 23.45 -1.04
CA VAL A 98 -15.77 24.79 -1.15
C VAL A 98 -15.46 25.13 -2.61
N LEU A 99 -14.81 24.22 -3.35
CA LEU A 99 -14.45 24.43 -4.76
C LEU A 99 -15.68 24.52 -5.67
N TYR A 100 -16.75 23.77 -5.35
CA TYR A 100 -18.02 23.82 -6.07
C TYR A 100 -18.68 25.19 -5.94
N PHE A 101 -18.72 25.76 -4.73
CA PHE A 101 -19.22 27.12 -4.52
C PHE A 101 -18.36 28.19 -5.20
N MET A 102 -17.05 27.99 -5.25
CA MET A 102 -16.11 28.88 -5.96
C MET A 102 -16.17 28.74 -7.50
N LYS A 103 -17.00 27.82 -8.04
CA LYS A 103 -17.11 27.53 -9.49
C LYS A 103 -15.76 27.26 -10.16
N MET A 104 -14.85 26.60 -9.44
CA MET A 104 -13.53 26.26 -9.97
C MET A 104 -13.61 25.14 -11.02
N PRO A 105 -12.91 25.26 -12.17
CA PRO A 105 -12.80 24.15 -13.10
C PRO A 105 -12.07 22.97 -12.43
N TYR A 106 -12.45 21.74 -12.80
CA TYR A 106 -11.84 20.51 -12.27
C TYR A 106 -12.04 20.25 -10.76
N THR A 107 -13.07 20.84 -10.15
CA THR A 107 -13.43 20.65 -8.73
C THR A 107 -13.39 19.19 -8.27
N LEU A 108 -13.95 18.26 -9.06
CA LEU A 108 -13.99 16.82 -8.74
C LEU A 108 -12.58 16.20 -8.68
N LEU A 109 -11.74 16.46 -9.69
CA LEU A 109 -10.38 15.88 -9.75
C LEU A 109 -9.52 16.37 -8.58
N ILE A 110 -9.57 17.68 -8.30
CA ILE A 110 -8.78 18.30 -7.22
C ILE A 110 -9.23 17.75 -5.85
N SER A 111 -10.53 17.66 -5.61
CA SER A 111 -11.08 17.08 -4.37
C SER A 111 -10.61 15.65 -4.13
N ILE A 112 -10.61 14.79 -5.16
CA ILE A 112 -10.22 13.38 -5.03
C ILE A 112 -8.73 13.25 -4.75
N ILE A 113 -7.88 14.03 -5.43
CA ILE A 113 -6.44 14.04 -5.17
C ILE A 113 -6.16 14.45 -3.72
N VAL A 114 -6.82 15.51 -3.23
CA VAL A 114 -6.68 15.95 -1.83
C VAL A 114 -7.20 14.92 -0.85
N GLY A 115 -8.33 14.26 -1.12
CA GLY A 115 -8.90 13.24 -0.24
C GLY A 115 -8.12 11.90 -0.20
N ILE A 116 -7.29 11.63 -1.21
CA ILE A 116 -6.38 10.47 -1.25
C ILE A 116 -5.07 10.76 -0.50
N THR A 117 -4.73 12.04 -0.31
CA THR A 117 -3.49 12.48 0.37
C THR A 117 -3.67 12.42 1.89
#